data_AF-A0A3C1A9F5-F1
#
_entry.id   AF-A0A3C1A9F5-F1
#
_cell.length_a   1.000
_cell.length_b   1.000
_cell.length_c   1.000
_cell.angle_alpha   90.00
_cell.angle_beta   90.00
_cell.angle_gamma   90.00
#
_symmetry.space_group_name_H-M   'P 1'
#
loop_
_entity.id
_entity.type
_entity.pdbx_description
1 polymer ?
#
loop_
_entity_poly.entity_id
_entity_poly.type
_entity_poly.pdbx_seq_one_letter_code
_entity_poly.pdbx_strand_id
1 'polypeptide(L)'
;MELILKYFPSLNEKQLQQLGMLNELYSYWNNRINVISRKDIEHMEMHHILHSLSIARIIRFKPSTYILDAGTGGGFPGIPLAIFFPEV
;
A
#
# COMPACT_ATOMS: atom_id res chain seq x y z
N MET A 1 -4.03 -8.09 -8.38
CA MET A 1 -4.05 -8.68 -7.02
C MET A 1 -3.34 -10.03 -6.93
N GLU A 2 -3.34 -10.86 -7.99
CA GLU A 2 -2.61 -12.15 -7.99
C GLU A 2 -1.14 -12.00 -7.60
N LEU A 3 -0.49 -10.91 -8.03
CA LEU A 3 0.90 -10.62 -7.72
C LEU A 3 1.12 -10.41 -6.22
N ILE A 4 0.27 -9.61 -5.56
CA ILE A 4 0.36 -9.37 -4.11
C ILE A 4 0.13 -10.69 -3.35
N LEU A 5 -0.89 -11.46 -3.73
CA LEU A 5 -1.23 -12.73 -3.09
C LEU A 5 -0.13 -13.79 -3.24
N LYS A 6 0.57 -13.82 -4.39
CA LYS A 6 1.74 -14.69 -4.59
C LYS A 6 2.78 -14.51 -3.49
N TYR A 7 3.03 -13.27 -3.08
CA TYR A 7 3.97 -13.00 -2.01
C TYR A 7 3.29 -13.11 -0.66
N PHE A 8 2.14 -12.47 -0.43
CA PHE A 8 1.41 -12.36 0.85
C PHE A 8 0.11 -13.17 0.85
N PRO A 9 0.17 -14.52 0.95
CA PRO A 9 -1.01 -15.38 0.84
C PRO A 9 -1.95 -15.32 2.05
N SER A 10 -1.49 -14.77 3.17
CA SER A 10 -2.25 -14.72 4.43
C SER A 10 -3.09 -13.45 4.61
N LEU A 11 -3.20 -12.61 3.57
CA LEU A 11 -4.05 -11.41 3.63
C LEU A 11 -5.52 -11.80 3.76
N ASN A 12 -6.23 -11.15 4.68
CA ASN A 12 -7.67 -11.38 4.83
C ASN A 12 -8.48 -10.61 3.76
N GLU A 13 -9.76 -10.96 3.63
CA GLU A 13 -10.66 -10.36 2.64
C GLU A 13 -10.74 -8.83 2.74
N LYS A 14 -10.80 -8.28 3.96
CA LYS A 14 -10.84 -6.84 4.19
C LYS A 14 -9.58 -6.15 3.69
N GLN A 15 -8.41 -6.72 3.96
CA GLN A 15 -7.14 -6.18 3.49
C GLN A 15 -7.03 -6.24 1.96
N LEU A 16 -7.44 -7.35 1.34
CA LEU A 16 -7.45 -7.49 -0.11
C LEU A 16 -8.40 -6.49 -0.77
N GLN A 17 -9.58 -6.28 -0.19
CA GLN A 17 -10.52 -5.27 -0.66
C GLN A 17 -9.91 -3.87 -0.55
N GLN A 18 -9.36 -3.51 0.61
CA GLN A 18 -8.74 -2.19 0.82
C GLN A 18 -7.57 -1.93 -0.14
N LEU A 19 -6.68 -2.92 -0.33
CA LEU A 19 -5.58 -2.81 -1.30
C LEU A 19 -6.10 -2.71 -2.74
N GLY A 20 -7.16 -3.45 -3.08
CA GLY A 20 -7.79 -3.41 -4.40
C GLY A 20 -8.43 -2.06 -4.74
N MET A 21 -9.00 -1.37 -3.73
CA MET A 21 -9.58 -0.04 -3.89
C MET A 21 -8.54 1.05 -4.17
N LEU A 22 -7.26 0.82 -3.86
CA LEU A 22 -6.24 1.83 -4.05
C LEU A 22 -6.12 2.22 -5.53
N ASN A 23 -6.06 1.27 -6.47
CA ASN A 23 -5.85 1.59 -7.89
C ASN A 23 -6.85 2.64 -8.43
N GLU A 24 -8.14 2.44 -8.13
CA GLU A 24 -9.20 3.36 -8.55
C GLU A 24 -9.10 4.70 -7.80
N LEU A 25 -8.89 4.65 -6.47
CA LEU A 25 -8.78 5.84 -5.63
C LEU A 25 -7.63 6.75 -6.08
N TYR A 26 -6.45 6.18 -6.33
CA TYR A 26 -5.30 6.95 -6.78
C TYR A 26 -5.47 7.43 -8.20
N SER A 27 -6.05 6.63 -9.11
CA SER A 27 -6.37 7.11 -10.46
C SER A 27 -7.32 8.30 -10.43
N TYR A 28 -8.35 8.26 -9.58
CA TYR A 28 -9.31 9.34 -9.38
C TYR A 28 -8.63 10.62 -8.88
N TRP A 29 -7.76 10.51 -7.87
CA TRP A 29 -7.06 11.67 -7.31
C TRP A 29 -5.96 12.20 -8.24
N ASN A 30 -5.25 11.32 -8.96
CA ASN A 30 -4.17 11.73 -9.86
C ASN A 30 -4.67 12.57 -11.05
N ASN A 31 -5.94 12.42 -11.41
CA ASN A 31 -6.62 13.27 -12.39
C ASN A 31 -6.91 14.70 -11.89
N ARG A 32 -6.82 14.95 -10.57
CA ARG A 32 -7.11 16.25 -9.94
C ARG A 32 -5.85 16.92 -9.42
N ILE A 33 -5.02 16.15 -8.71
CA ILE A 33 -3.77 16.59 -8.11
C ILE A 33 -2.72 15.52 -8.35
N ASN A 34 -1.47 15.91 -8.60
CA ASN A 34 -0.40 14.94 -8.85
C ASN A 34 0.01 14.27 -7.52
N VAL A 35 -0.55 13.09 -7.25
CA VAL A 35 -0.27 12.30 -6.05
C VAL A 35 0.83 11.26 -6.32
N ILE A 36 0.83 10.71 -7.53
CA ILE A 36 1.82 9.76 -8.03
C ILE A 36 2.24 10.20 -9.44
N SER A 37 3.47 9.89 -9.83
CA SER A 37 3.92 10.08 -11.21
C SER A 37 2.94 9.41 -12.18
N ARG A 38 2.56 10.11 -13.27
CA ARG A 38 1.61 9.57 -14.27
C ARG A 38 2.09 8.25 -14.88
N LYS A 39 3.41 8.07 -15.00
CA LYS A 39 4.03 6.84 -15.53
C LYS A 39 3.85 5.64 -14.58
N ASP A 40 3.75 5.90 -13.28
CA ASP A 40 3.67 4.85 -12.26
C ASP A 40 2.25 4.45 -11.90
N ILE A 41 1.23 5.22 -12.30
CA ILE A 41 -0.19 4.85 -12.07
C ILE A 41 -0.51 3.49 -12.69
N GLU A 42 -0.04 3.23 -13.91
CA GLU A 42 -0.27 1.94 -14.59
C GLU A 42 0.44 0.76 -13.89
N HIS A 43 1.51 1.05 -13.15
CA HIS A 43 2.34 0.05 -12.46
C HIS A 43 2.15 0.07 -10.94
N MET A 44 1.07 0.69 -10.46
CA MET A 44 0.89 1.00 -9.05
C MET A 44 0.88 -0.23 -8.14
N GLU A 45 0.28 -1.34 -8.59
CA GLU A 45 0.27 -2.59 -7.82
C GLU A 45 1.69 -3.07 -7.51
N MET A 46 2.60 -3.04 -8.49
CA MET A 46 3.97 -3.53 -8.32
C MET A 46 4.89 -2.48 -7.69
N HIS A 47 4.93 -1.27 -8.25
CA HIS A 47 5.90 -0.24 -7.88
C HIS A 47 5.58 0.47 -6.57
N HIS A 48 4.30 0.52 -6.17
CA HIS A 48 3.88 1.23 -4.97
C HIS A 48 3.34 0.28 -3.91
N ILE A 49 2.34 -0.54 -4.22
CA ILE A 49 1.70 -1.40 -3.22
C ILE A 49 2.64 -2.53 -2.78
N LEU A 50 3.04 -3.42 -3.71
CA LEU A 50 3.90 -4.56 -3.41
C LEU A 50 5.26 -4.11 -2.86
N HIS A 51 5.85 -3.07 -3.45
CA HIS A 51 7.09 -2.49 -2.96
C HIS A 51 6.98 -2.01 -1.50
N SER A 52 5.88 -1.34 -1.13
CA SER A 52 5.66 -0.92 0.27
C SER A 52 5.51 -2.12 1.21
N LEU A 53 4.78 -3.15 0.79
CA LEU A 53 4.60 -4.37 1.57
C LEU A 53 5.91 -5.15 1.78
N SER A 54 6.95 -4.90 0.98
CA SER A 54 8.26 -5.55 1.18
C SER A 54 8.83 -5.33 2.59
N ILE A 55 8.54 -4.21 3.24
CA ILE A 55 8.93 -3.95 4.64
C ILE A 55 8.32 -5.01 5.57
N ALA A 56 7.08 -5.42 5.31
CA ALA A 56 6.40 -6.49 6.03
C ALA A 56 6.96 -7.90 5.76
N ARG A 57 8.00 -8.06 4.92
CA ARG A 57 8.77 -9.33 4.85
C ARG A 57 9.81 -9.42 5.95
N ILE A 58 10.33 -8.28 6.37
CA ILE A 58 11.53 -8.19 7.21
C ILE A 58 11.14 -7.78 8.64
N ILE A 59 10.15 -6.90 8.77
CA ILE A 59 9.74 -6.33 10.04
C ILE A 59 8.33 -6.79 10.41
N ARG A 60 8.16 -7.16 11.67
CA ARG A 60 6.87 -7.38 12.33
C ARG A 60 6.74 -6.35 13.45
N PHE A 61 5.88 -5.36 13.25
CA PHE A 61 5.62 -4.38 14.29
C PHE A 61 4.85 -5.01 15.44
N LYS A 62 5.11 -4.55 16.67
CA LYS A 62 4.28 -4.91 17.83
C LYS A 62 2.98 -4.10 17.75
N PRO A 63 1.86 -4.61 18.26
CA PRO A 63 0.64 -3.80 18.40
C PRO A 63 0.93 -2.48 19.12
N SER A 64 0.25 -1.41 18.71
CA SER A 64 0.42 -0.04 19.23
C SER A 64 1.81 0.57 19.02
N THR A 65 2.58 0.10 18.03
CA THR A 65 3.82 0.76 17.62
C THR A 65 3.52 2.04 16.86
N TYR A 66 3.99 3.17 17.36
CA TYR A 66 3.92 4.44 16.65
C TYR A 66 4.91 4.47 15.48
N ILE A 67 4.39 4.74 14.28
CA ILE A 67 5.16 4.80 13.03
C ILE A 67 5.03 6.21 12.44
N LEU A 68 6.15 6.76 11.98
CA LEU A 68 6.20 8.00 11.21
C LEU A 68 6.60 7.68 9.77
N ASP A 69 5.76 8.07 8.81
CA ASP A 69 6.08 8.06 7.39
C ASP A 69 6.33 9.50 6.90
N ALA A 70 7.61 9.89 6.88
CA ALA A 70 8.01 11.26 6.56
C ALA A 70 8.22 11.44 5.04
N GLY A 71 7.52 12.42 4.46
CA GLY A 71 7.61 12.71 3.02
C GLY A 71 6.78 11.77 2.14
N THR A 72 5.78 11.10 2.72
CA THR A 72 4.99 10.05 2.08
C THR A 72 4.24 10.48 0.82
N GLY A 73 3.95 11.79 0.65
CA GLY A 73 3.28 12.33 -0.53
C GLY A 73 1.96 11.62 -0.81
N GLY A 74 1.96 10.72 -1.79
CA GLY A 74 0.84 9.83 -2.05
C GLY A 74 0.55 8.78 -0.97
N GLY A 75 1.16 8.82 0.20
CA GLY A 75 0.85 7.89 1.28
C GLY A 75 1.56 6.55 1.15
N PHE A 76 2.67 6.47 0.41
CA PHE A 76 3.50 5.27 0.33
C PHE A 76 4.83 5.47 1.06
N PRO A 77 5.28 4.51 1.89
CA PRO A 77 4.70 3.18 2.11
C PRO A 77 3.60 3.08 3.18
N GLY A 78 3.24 4.18 3.84
CA GLY A 78 2.37 4.20 5.02
C GLY A 78 1.00 3.56 4.83
N ILE A 79 0.27 3.87 3.75
CA ILE A 79 -1.10 3.36 3.51
C ILE A 79 -1.12 1.84 3.32
N PRO A 80 -0.32 1.23 2.42
CA PRO A 80 -0.26 -0.23 2.31
C PRO A 80 0.14 -0.90 3.62
N LEU A 81 1.05 -0.31 4.39
CA LEU A 81 1.50 -0.87 5.67
C LEU A 81 0.44 -0.78 6.76
N ALA A 82 -0.32 0.32 6.83
CA ALA A 82 -1.44 0.47 7.76
C ALA A 82 -2.57 -0.54 7.46
N ILE A 83 -2.80 -0.85 6.17
CA ILE A 83 -3.72 -1.92 5.78
C ILE A 83 -3.18 -3.30 6.22
N PHE A 84 -1.88 -3.54 6.01
CA PHE A 84 -1.25 -4.82 6.36
C PHE A 84 -1.17 -5.07 7.88
N PHE A 85 -0.88 -4.02 8.66
CA PHE A 85 -0.75 -4.05 10.11
C PHE A 85 -1.84 -3.17 10.75
N PRO A 86 -3.07 -3.66 10.92
CA PRO A 86 -4.18 -2.84 11.41
C PRO A 86 -4.10 -2.49 12.91
N GLU A 87 -3.16 -3.09 13.65
CA GLU A 87 -3.03 -2.93 15.11
C GLU A 87 -1.91 -1.97 15.54
N VAL A 88 -1.15 -1.40 14.60
CA VAL A 88 -0.13 -0.37 14.90
C VAL A 88 -0.72 1.02 14.95
#